data_AF-A0A958JER7-F1
#
_entry.id   AF-A0A958JER7-F1
#
_cell.length_a   1.000
_cell.length_b   1.000
_cell.length_c   1.000
_cell.angle_alpha   90.00
_cell.angle_beta   90.00
_cell.angle_gamma   90.00
#
_symmetry.space_group_name_H-M   'P 1'
#
loop_
_entity.id
_entity.type
_entity.pdbx_description
1 polymer ?
#
loop_
_entity_poly.entity_id
_entity_poly.type
_entity_poly.pdbx_seq_one_letter_code
_entity_poly.pdbx_strand_id
1 'polypeptide(L)'
;IYRNSEHWITNTARGAKASNCPVDKDLASICVAAAKAVEGDIVAIDVFETPDGYMVNEVNYTMEFRNSIHTTGVDIPGRIVEYVLSVAGSEQRRVANG
;
A
#
# COMPACT_ATOMS: atom_id res chain seq x y z
N ILE A 1 3.58 -5.10 -4.42
CA ILE A 1 4.26 -6.33 -4.89
C ILE A 1 3.34 -7.08 -5.83
N TYR A 2 3.87 -7.88 -6.75
CA TYR A 2 3.06 -8.87 -7.45
C TYR A 2 2.95 -10.13 -6.57
N ARG A 3 1.77 -10.78 -6.60
CA ARG A 3 1.55 -12.06 -5.93
C ARG A 3 1.11 -13.07 -6.99
N ASN A 4 1.97 -14.04 -7.29
CA ASN A 4 1.74 -15.04 -8.34
C ASN A 4 1.41 -16.41 -7.74
N SER A 5 0.37 -17.05 -8.28
CA SER A 5 -0.11 -18.38 -7.86
C SER A 5 -0.71 -19.12 -9.05
N GLU A 6 -0.61 -20.45 -9.08
CA GLU A 6 -1.36 -21.27 -10.04
C GLU A 6 -2.86 -21.33 -9.69
N HIS A 7 -3.22 -20.95 -8.46
CA HIS A 7 -4.59 -20.82 -8.01
C HIS A 7 -5.09 -19.38 -8.19
N TRP A 8 -6.39 -19.21 -8.39
CA TRP A 8 -7.01 -17.87 -8.50
C TRP A 8 -6.90 -17.01 -7.23
N ILE A 9 -6.45 -17.59 -6.11
CA ILE A 9 -6.26 -16.89 -4.83
C ILE A 9 -4.76 -16.69 -4.66
N THR A 10 -4.35 -15.42 -4.61
CA THR A 10 -2.93 -15.04 -4.66
C THR A 10 -2.38 -14.57 -3.31
N ASN A 11 -3.05 -14.87 -2.19
CA ASN A 11 -2.55 -14.47 -0.87
C ASN A 11 -1.22 -15.19 -0.54
N THR A 12 -0.24 -14.47 -0.03
CA THR A 12 1.07 -15.05 0.36
C THR A 12 0.91 -16.09 1.48
N ALA A 13 -0.08 -15.93 2.35
CA ALA A 13 -0.44 -16.93 3.37
C ALA A 13 -0.88 -18.29 2.79
N ARG A 14 -1.24 -18.33 1.49
CA ARG A 14 -1.58 -19.56 0.74
C ARG A 14 -0.48 -19.99 -0.24
N GLY A 15 0.74 -19.50 -0.07
CA GLY A 15 1.91 -19.94 -0.84
C GLY A 15 2.16 -19.18 -2.15
N ALA A 16 1.45 -18.08 -2.41
CA ALA A 16 1.74 -17.24 -3.55
C ALA A 16 3.16 -16.65 -3.46
N LYS A 17 3.86 -16.59 -4.60
CA LYS A 17 5.21 -16.03 -4.69
C LYS A 17 5.17 -14.53 -4.88
N ALA A 18 5.87 -13.80 -4.03
CA ALA A 18 6.02 -12.36 -4.12
C ALA A 18 7.16 -11.98 -5.06
N SER A 19 6.93 -11.01 -5.94
CA SER A 19 7.97 -10.37 -6.74
C SER A 19 7.81 -8.85 -6.77
N ASN A 20 8.87 -8.16 -7.16
CA ASN A 20 8.84 -6.70 -7.26
C ASN A 20 7.77 -6.29 -8.29
N CYS A 21 6.94 -5.32 -7.91
CA CYS A 21 5.97 -4.69 -8.80
C CYS A 21 6.42 -3.23 -8.95
N PRO A 22 7.06 -2.89 -10.07
CA PRO A 22 7.38 -1.50 -10.37
C PRO A 22 6.09 -0.68 -10.38
N VAL A 23 6.07 0.40 -9.60
CA VAL A 23 4.90 1.28 -9.52
C VAL A 23 5.01 2.34 -10.59
N ASP A 24 4.17 2.24 -11.62
CA ASP A 24 4.01 3.30 -12.61
C ASP A 24 3.05 4.40 -12.13
N LYS A 25 2.80 5.39 -12.99
CA LYS A 25 1.98 6.55 -12.66
C LYS A 25 0.50 6.18 -12.47
N ASP A 26 -0.02 5.23 -13.24
CA ASP A 26 -1.44 4.90 -13.24
C ASP A 26 -1.78 4.02 -12.04
N LEU A 27 -0.91 3.05 -11.73
CA LEU A 27 -0.99 2.25 -10.51
C LEU A 27 -0.87 3.13 -9.26
N ALA A 28 0.08 4.08 -9.24
CA ALA A 28 0.18 5.03 -8.14
C ALA A 28 -1.10 5.88 -7.99
N SER A 29 -1.63 6.38 -9.10
CA SER A 29 -2.81 7.26 -9.12
C SER A 29 -4.04 6.55 -8.54
N ILE A 30 -4.34 5.34 -9.03
CA ILE A 30 -5.51 4.58 -8.56
C ILE A 30 -5.37 4.15 -7.09
N CYS A 31 -4.15 3.77 -6.65
CA CYS A 31 -3.89 3.45 -5.25
C CYS A 31 -4.13 4.67 -4.34
N VAL A 32 -3.59 5.83 -4.69
CA VAL A 32 -3.78 7.06 -3.90
C VAL A 32 -5.25 7.48 -3.88
N ALA A 33 -5.96 7.35 -5.00
CA ALA A 33 -7.39 7.63 -5.06
C ALA A 33 -8.21 6.71 -4.15
N ALA A 34 -7.93 5.41 -4.15
CA ALA A 34 -8.61 4.45 -3.29
C ALA A 34 -8.34 4.68 -1.80
N ALA A 35 -7.10 5.00 -1.41
CA ALA A 35 -6.79 5.36 -0.03
C ALA A 35 -7.59 6.60 0.43
N LYS A 36 -7.63 7.65 -0.39
CA LYS A 36 -8.40 8.87 -0.11
C LYS A 36 -9.90 8.62 -0.03
N ALA A 37 -10.43 7.74 -0.88
CA ALA A 37 -11.86 7.43 -0.92
C ALA A 37 -12.37 6.80 0.38
N VAL A 38 -11.48 6.18 1.17
CA VAL A 38 -11.80 5.57 2.47
C VAL A 38 -11.21 6.34 3.65
N GLU A 39 -10.71 7.56 3.42
CA GLU A 39 -10.02 8.36 4.43
C GLU A 39 -8.86 7.61 5.12
N GLY A 40 -8.19 6.73 4.36
CA GLY A 40 -7.11 5.89 4.84
C GLY A 40 -5.75 6.59 4.74
N ASP A 41 -5.07 6.73 5.87
CA ASP A 41 -3.69 7.22 5.94
C ASP A 41 -2.68 6.16 5.49
N ILE A 42 -2.72 4.99 6.12
CA ILE A 42 -1.78 3.88 5.92
C ILE A 42 -2.60 2.63 5.63
N VAL A 43 -2.71 2.27 4.35
CA VAL A 43 -3.51 1.13 3.87
C VAL A 43 -2.75 0.33 2.83
N ALA A 44 -3.05 -0.98 2.74
CA ALA A 44 -2.60 -1.83 1.65
C ALA A 44 -3.73 -1.98 0.64
N ILE A 45 -3.40 -1.90 -0.65
CA ILE A 45 -4.40 -1.90 -1.73
C ILE A 45 -4.10 -3.07 -2.65
N ASP A 46 -5.08 -3.95 -2.79
CA ASP A 46 -5.03 -5.07 -3.73
C ASP A 46 -5.63 -4.61 -5.05
N VAL A 47 -4.86 -4.77 -6.13
CA VAL A 47 -5.19 -4.29 -7.48
C VAL A 47 -5.08 -5.45 -8.46
N PHE A 48 -6.02 -5.51 -9.41
CA PHE A 48 -5.97 -6.40 -10.56
C PHE A 48 -5.56 -5.63 -11.81
N GLU A 49 -4.74 -6.29 -12.64
CA GLU A 49 -4.51 -5.89 -14.04
C GLU A 49 -5.60 -6.50 -14.90
N THR A 50 -6.32 -5.66 -15.63
CA THR A 50 -7.40 -6.07 -16.53
C THR A 50 -7.16 -5.54 -17.94
N PRO A 51 -7.86 -6.05 -18.97
CA PRO A 51 -7.76 -5.49 -20.32
C PRO A 51 -8.08 -3.99 -20.42
N ASP A 52 -8.88 -3.48 -19.49
CA ASP A 52 -9.30 -2.07 -19.44
C ASP A 52 -8.42 -1.22 -18.50
N GLY A 53 -7.35 -1.80 -17.94
CA GLY A 53 -6.44 -1.14 -17.00
C GLY A 53 -6.53 -1.68 -15.57
N TYR A 54 -6.08 -0.88 -14.60
CA TYR A 54 -6.04 -1.27 -13.19
C TYR A 54 -7.43 -1.19 -12.53
N MET A 55 -7.77 -2.21 -11.74
CA MET A 55 -8.99 -2.24 -10.92
C MET A 55 -8.66 -2.51 -9.45
N VAL A 56 -9.20 -1.72 -8.54
CA VAL A 56 -9.06 -1.93 -7.10
C VAL A 56 -10.01 -3.05 -6.65
N ASN A 57 -9.47 -4.05 -5.97
CA ASN A 57 -10.22 -5.16 -5.42
C ASN A 57 -10.56 -4.95 -3.94
N GLU A 58 -9.57 -4.55 -3.13
CA GLU A 58 -9.70 -4.43 -1.67
C GLU A 58 -8.78 -3.34 -1.12
N VAL A 59 -9.21 -2.68 -0.05
CA VAL A 59 -8.40 -1.79 0.78
C VAL A 59 -8.31 -2.38 2.20
N ASN A 60 -7.09 -2.69 2.61
CA ASN A 60 -6.78 -3.35 3.88
C ASN A 60 -6.14 -2.37 4.87
N TYR A 61 -6.79 -2.14 6.02
CA TYR A 61 -6.30 -1.23 7.06
C TYR A 61 -5.21 -1.87 7.94
N THR A 62 -5.21 -3.20 8.09
CA THR A 62 -4.16 -3.93 8.82
C THR A 62 -3.26 -4.63 7.83
N MET A 63 -2.24 -3.92 7.35
CA MET A 63 -1.30 -4.47 6.37
C MET A 63 -0.25 -5.37 7.01
N GLU A 64 0.05 -6.50 6.37
CA GLU A 64 1.27 -7.26 6.61
C GLU A 64 2.32 -6.89 5.56
N PHE A 65 3.49 -6.38 5.98
CA PHE A 65 4.56 -5.95 5.07
C PHE A 65 5.80 -6.86 5.11
N ARG A 66 5.80 -7.94 5.92
CA ARG A 66 6.97 -8.83 6.08
C ARG A 66 7.49 -9.37 4.75
N ASN A 67 6.57 -9.78 3.86
CA ASN A 67 6.92 -10.31 2.55
C ASN A 67 7.22 -9.21 1.52
N SER A 68 6.86 -7.96 1.81
CA SER A 68 7.06 -6.83 0.89
C SER A 68 8.43 -6.18 1.05
N ILE A 69 8.99 -6.14 2.26
CA ILE A 69 10.28 -5.49 2.53
C ILE A 69 11.40 -6.16 1.72
N HIS A 70 11.57 -7.48 1.84
CA HIS A 70 12.64 -8.17 1.11
C HIS A 70 12.46 -8.06 -0.41
N THR A 71 11.23 -8.18 -0.89
CA THR A 71 10.91 -8.17 -2.32
C THR A 71 11.09 -6.80 -2.98
N THR A 72 10.88 -5.71 -2.24
CA THR A 72 10.95 -4.34 -2.79
C THR A 72 12.22 -3.60 -2.38
N GLY A 73 12.89 -4.02 -1.31
CA GLY A 73 13.99 -3.27 -0.69
C GLY A 73 13.55 -1.98 0.01
N VAL A 74 12.24 -1.72 0.14
CA VAL A 74 11.69 -0.52 0.77
C VAL A 74 11.54 -0.74 2.27
N ASP A 75 12.05 0.20 3.06
CA ASP A 75 11.82 0.27 4.50
C ASP A 75 10.41 0.79 4.81
N ILE A 76 9.40 -0.07 4.62
CA ILE A 76 8.00 0.25 4.87
C ILE A 76 7.75 0.66 6.33
N PRO A 77 8.27 -0.05 7.36
CA PRO A 77 8.11 0.36 8.75
C PRO A 77 8.70 1.75 9.03
N GLY A 78 9.91 2.03 8.53
CA GLY A 78 10.55 3.35 8.69
C GLY A 78 9.70 4.46 8.08
N ARG A 79 9.16 4.25 6.87
CA ARG A 79 8.28 5.22 6.19
C ARG A 79 6.98 5.47 6.94
N ILE A 80 6.41 4.44 7.58
CA ILE A 80 5.24 4.59 8.45
C ILE A 80 5.59 5.46 9.66
N VAL A 81 6.72 5.20 10.32
CA VAL A 81 7.18 5.99 11.48
C VAL A 81 7.42 7.46 11.08
N GLU A 82 8.11 7.69 9.96
CA GLU A 82 8.32 9.04 9.42
C GLU A 82 7.00 9.77 9.16
N TYR A 83 6.02 9.10 8.56
CA TYR A 83 4.69 9.66 8.32
C TYR A 83 4.01 10.06 9.63
N VAL A 84 3.93 9.15 10.60
CA VAL A 84 3.30 9.40 11.90
C VAL A 84 3.95 10.57 12.63
N LEU A 85 5.28 10.65 12.64
CA LEU A 85 6.01 11.77 13.23
C LEU A 85 5.72 13.10 12.51
N SER A 86 5.62 13.08 11.18
CA SER A 86 5.31 14.27 10.38
C SER A 86 3.91 14.82 10.67
N VAL A 87 2.91 13.93 10.78
CA VAL A 87 1.52 14.29 11.09
C VAL A 87 1.43 14.83 12.52
N ALA A 88 2.02 14.13 13.48
CA ALA A 88 2.03 14.58 14.88
C ALA A 88 2.70 15.95 15.05
N GLY A 89 3.83 16.19 14.38
CA GLY A 89 4.52 17.48 14.41
C GLY A 89 3.78 18.60 13.66
N SER A 90 2.95 18.27 12.67
CA SER A 90 2.09 19.24 11.98
C SER A 90 0.93 19.68 12.87
N GLU A 91 0.32 18.74 13.60
CA GLU A 91 -0.79 19.01 14.51
C GLU A 91 -0.35 19.90 15.69
N GLN A 92 0.81 19.62 16.27
CA GLN A 92 1.38 20.45 17.34
C GLN A 92 1.58 21.92 16.92
N ARG A 93 2.00 22.17 15.67
CA ARG A 93 2.15 23.53 15.14
C ARG A 93 0.82 24.22 14.85
N ARG A 94 -0.20 23.46 14.46
CA ARG A 94 -1.55 24.00 14.24
C ARG A 94 -2.20 24.44 15.54
N VAL A 95 -2.05 23.64 16.60
CA VAL A 95 -2.54 23.97 17.96
C VAL A 95 -1.77 25.14 18.56
N ALA A 96 -0.47 25.26 18.34
CA ALA A 96 0.35 26.35 18.89
C ALA A 96 0.10 27.72 18.22
N ASN A 97 -0.50 27.76 17.02
CA ASN A 97 -0.69 28.97 16.20
C ASN A 97 -2.16 29.38 16.03
N GLY A 98 -3.11 28.70 16.68
CA GLY A 98 -4.55 29.00 16.67
C GLY A 98 -5.02 29.54 18.01
#